data_AF-A0A357HWN3-F1
#
_entry.id   AF-A0A357HWN3-F1
#
_cell.length_a   1.000
_cell.length_b   1.000
_cell.length_c   1.000
_cell.angle_alpha   90.00
_cell.angle_beta   90.00
_cell.angle_gamma   90.00
#
_symmetry.space_group_name_H-M   'P 1'
#
loop_
_entity.id
_entity.type
_entity.pdbx_description
1 polymer ?
#
loop_
_entity_poly.entity_id
_entity_poly.type
_entity_poly.pdbx_seq_one_letter_code
_entity_poly.pdbx_strand_id
1 'polypeptide(L)'
;MKLQNRILKPLRHVVLAACICASAHADAWRSELFPSDWQPGQSDSQGRFLHDFSYAGYQQGAVEIPVVAGPIFDVVKDFAADASGETDASVAIQTAIEAAEAAGGGVVYLPEGLYRCEKNFTIRRSHIVIRGAGVGKTRLLFADYSSSKTVNIQFLGDDAVIEETALTADVANYSQVLLVEDASGFEVGDDVDVGWVITDRFVEAHGMTGTWKPHNGKWLPFFLLNIRSIDRSTTPHRVEVDTPIRYPIQYLDGATMRKRKRFIEECGVENLSLANPMLAGTTDDYAQSVRRQLINFRLAKNCWVRDIASFKPEGEEFDAKYHLYDKGIGLLRSKRITVENCVLQHAQRRDAGGHGYFYELTACNDVLFNKCEGIGARHAFTTNWYFGNVGNVYLRCVSRDGTLSDWNNNLGPSDFHHSLAIASLVDSCTLDDGWQAMNRGAMSGGAGHTATESVFWNCDGEGVVRSAQYGWGYLIGLSDSLEVMAKVNLQKPNLNWLEKQFVGTEPFDFVEGRGRGEFLEPQSLYEAQLKLRLSERSSE
;
A
#
# COMPACT_ATOMS: atom_id res chain seq x y z
N MET A 1 77.03 -48.27 12.72
CA MET A 1 77.28 -49.34 11.74
C MET A 1 76.11 -50.33 11.77
N LYS A 2 75.46 -50.55 10.61
CA LYS A 2 74.51 -51.63 10.25
C LYS A 2 73.08 -51.70 10.84
N LEU A 3 72.14 -51.52 9.90
CA LEU A 3 70.78 -52.08 9.75
C LEU A 3 70.55 -53.49 10.36
N GLN A 4 69.31 -53.78 10.81
CA GLN A 4 68.30 -54.56 10.03
C GLN A 4 66.98 -54.87 10.81
N ASN A 5 65.86 -54.48 10.17
CA ASN A 5 64.56 -55.14 9.95
C ASN A 5 63.73 -55.93 11.01
N ARG A 6 62.51 -55.39 11.19
CA ARG A 6 61.13 -55.94 11.06
C ARG A 6 60.65 -57.12 11.94
N ILE A 7 59.53 -56.87 12.65
CA ILE A 7 58.35 -57.77 12.74
C ILE A 7 57.06 -56.92 12.73
N LEU A 8 56.07 -57.32 11.90
CA LEU A 8 54.73 -56.75 11.73
C LEU A 8 53.73 -57.29 12.77
N LYS A 9 52.74 -56.47 13.18
CA LYS A 9 51.45 -56.89 13.79
C LYS A 9 50.29 -55.99 13.30
N PRO A 10 49.03 -56.47 13.28
CA PRO A 10 48.00 -56.01 12.36
C PRO A 10 47.11 -54.85 12.89
N LEU A 11 46.61 -54.05 11.95
CA LEU A 11 45.68 -52.93 12.14
C LEU A 11 44.25 -53.41 12.45
N ARG A 12 43.66 -52.90 13.53
CA ARG A 12 42.20 -52.96 13.78
C ARG A 12 41.50 -51.91 12.90
N HIS A 13 40.56 -52.35 12.09
CA HIS A 13 39.68 -51.48 11.31
C HIS A 13 38.57 -50.94 12.22
N VAL A 14 38.48 -49.62 12.36
CA VAL A 14 37.31 -48.92 12.89
C VAL A 14 36.44 -48.56 11.69
N VAL A 15 35.24 -49.13 11.60
CA VAL A 15 34.24 -48.73 10.61
C VAL A 15 33.52 -47.50 11.15
N LEU A 16 33.82 -46.33 10.58
CA LEU A 16 33.02 -45.13 10.75
C LEU A 16 31.80 -45.26 9.83
N ALA A 17 30.61 -45.45 10.39
CA ALA A 17 29.36 -45.33 9.63
C ALA A 17 29.11 -43.83 9.39
N ALA A 18 29.36 -43.36 8.17
CA ALA A 18 28.93 -42.05 7.73
C ALA A 18 27.43 -42.10 7.46
N CYS A 19 26.63 -41.47 8.31
CA CYS A 19 25.25 -41.12 7.96
C CYS A 19 25.29 -40.09 6.84
N ILE A 20 25.10 -40.54 5.60
CA ILE A 20 24.80 -39.65 4.47
C ILE A 20 23.34 -39.24 4.66
N CYS A 21 23.10 -38.09 5.27
CA CYS A 21 21.83 -37.40 5.14
C CYS A 21 21.74 -36.92 3.69
N ALA A 22 21.02 -37.64 2.84
CA ALA A 22 20.60 -37.13 1.55
C ALA A 22 19.67 -35.94 1.82
N SER A 23 20.14 -34.73 1.60
CA SER A 23 19.27 -33.57 1.45
C SER A 23 18.41 -33.81 0.22
N ALA A 24 17.12 -34.09 0.42
CA ALA A 24 16.16 -34.03 -0.67
C ALA A 24 16.18 -32.59 -1.19
N HIS A 25 16.75 -32.36 -2.37
CA HIS A 25 16.57 -31.10 -3.07
C HIS A 25 15.08 -31.02 -3.42
N ALA A 26 14.34 -30.12 -2.76
CA ALA A 26 12.97 -29.85 -3.18
C ALA A 26 13.03 -29.11 -4.53
N ASP A 27 12.31 -29.63 -5.51
CA ASP A 27 12.30 -29.07 -6.86
C ASP A 27 11.58 -27.72 -6.90
N ALA A 28 12.12 -26.79 -7.68
CA ALA A 28 11.45 -25.54 -8.02
C ALA A 28 10.08 -25.81 -8.65
N TRP A 29 9.09 -24.96 -8.35
CA TRP A 29 7.71 -25.14 -8.83
C TRP A 29 7.08 -23.79 -9.20
N ARG A 30 6.09 -23.81 -10.10
CA ARG A 30 5.28 -22.63 -10.43
C ARG A 30 3.84 -22.86 -9.98
N SER A 31 3.17 -21.78 -9.60
CA SER A 31 1.72 -21.82 -9.34
C SER A 31 0.94 -22.26 -10.58
N GLU A 32 -0.14 -23.02 -10.38
CA GLU A 32 -1.08 -23.32 -11.47
C GLU A 32 -1.71 -22.06 -12.08
N LEU A 33 -1.75 -20.96 -11.33
CA LEU A 33 -2.27 -19.66 -11.78
C LEU A 33 -1.20 -18.75 -12.41
N PHE A 34 0.07 -19.14 -12.38
CA PHE A 34 1.17 -18.43 -13.04
C PHE A 34 2.12 -19.41 -13.76
N PRO A 35 1.63 -20.13 -14.78
CA PRO A 35 2.46 -21.02 -15.59
C PRO A 35 3.54 -20.24 -16.37
N SER A 36 4.49 -20.95 -16.98
CA SER A 36 5.61 -20.32 -17.70
C SER A 36 5.18 -19.48 -18.91
N ASP A 37 4.02 -19.78 -19.48
CA ASP A 37 3.40 -19.11 -20.62
C ASP A 37 2.24 -18.20 -20.20
N TRP A 38 2.14 -17.85 -18.91
CA TRP A 38 1.08 -17.01 -18.36
C TRP A 38 0.84 -15.76 -19.19
N GLN A 39 -0.44 -15.46 -19.43
CA GLN A 39 -0.90 -14.23 -20.06
C GLN A 39 -1.87 -13.48 -19.12
N PRO A 40 -1.88 -12.14 -19.14
CA PRO A 40 -2.86 -11.37 -18.37
C PRO A 40 -4.29 -11.81 -18.66
N GLY A 41 -5.07 -12.04 -17.60
CA GLY A 41 -6.47 -12.45 -17.71
C GLY A 41 -6.70 -13.94 -18.03
N GLN A 42 -5.65 -14.74 -18.17
CA GLN A 42 -5.79 -16.19 -18.28
C GLN A 42 -6.41 -16.77 -17.01
N SER A 43 -7.52 -17.49 -17.17
CA SER A 43 -8.22 -18.17 -16.08
C SER A 43 -8.17 -19.69 -16.22
N ASP A 44 -8.30 -20.36 -15.09
CA ASP A 44 -8.45 -21.81 -15.04
C ASP A 44 -9.91 -22.26 -15.23
N SER A 45 -10.16 -23.57 -15.15
CA SER A 45 -11.50 -24.14 -15.33
C SER A 45 -12.52 -23.74 -14.25
N GLN A 46 -12.07 -23.18 -13.11
CA GLN A 46 -12.93 -22.68 -12.04
C GLN A 46 -13.10 -21.15 -12.11
N GLY A 47 -12.52 -20.50 -13.11
CA GLY A 47 -12.54 -19.05 -13.27
C GLY A 47 -11.56 -18.31 -12.35
N ARG A 48 -10.61 -19.00 -11.73
CA ARG A 48 -9.53 -18.39 -10.93
C ARG A 48 -8.45 -17.84 -11.86
N PHE A 49 -7.88 -16.70 -11.50
CA PHE A 49 -6.84 -16.04 -12.29
C PHE A 49 -6.02 -15.07 -11.43
N LEU A 50 -4.89 -14.59 -11.94
CA LEU A 50 -4.10 -13.53 -11.31
C LEU A 50 -4.15 -12.23 -12.13
N HIS A 51 -4.38 -11.11 -11.43
CA HIS A 51 -4.27 -9.76 -12.00
C HIS A 51 -2.84 -9.43 -12.42
N ASP A 52 -2.69 -8.54 -13.40
CA ASP A 52 -1.38 -8.00 -13.77
C ASP A 52 -1.02 -6.82 -12.84
N PHE A 53 -0.26 -7.07 -11.79
CA PHE A 53 0.13 -6.08 -10.78
C PHE A 53 1.27 -5.17 -11.24
N SER A 54 1.84 -5.40 -12.43
CA SER A 54 3.04 -4.70 -12.90
C SER A 54 2.84 -3.20 -13.12
N TYR A 55 1.61 -2.71 -13.13
CA TYR A 55 1.29 -1.28 -13.27
C TYR A 55 1.55 -0.47 -12.00
N ALA A 56 1.81 -1.11 -10.86
CA ALA A 56 2.02 -0.44 -9.60
C ALA A 56 3.37 0.32 -9.54
N GLY A 57 3.32 1.49 -8.90
CA GLY A 57 4.49 2.34 -8.63
C GLY A 57 4.65 3.52 -9.59
N TYR A 58 5.65 4.35 -9.27
CA TYR A 58 6.04 5.53 -10.04
C TYR A 58 6.15 5.20 -11.54
N GLN A 59 5.43 5.96 -12.36
CA GLN A 59 5.41 5.79 -13.82
C GLN A 59 5.16 4.33 -14.25
N GLN A 60 4.32 3.61 -13.49
CA GLN A 60 4.01 2.20 -13.69
C GLN A 60 5.26 1.29 -13.67
N GLY A 61 6.29 1.62 -12.89
CA GLY A 61 7.53 0.83 -12.85
C GLY A 61 8.32 0.81 -14.17
N ALA A 62 7.96 1.64 -15.15
CA ALA A 62 8.61 1.68 -16.46
C ALA A 62 9.95 2.45 -16.43
N VAL A 63 10.15 3.28 -15.43
CA VAL A 63 11.38 4.07 -15.21
C VAL A 63 11.69 4.13 -13.72
N GLU A 64 12.97 4.34 -13.39
CA GLU A 64 13.40 4.57 -12.01
C GLU A 64 12.90 5.92 -11.49
N ILE A 65 12.76 6.03 -10.17
CA ILE A 65 12.43 7.31 -9.51
C ILE A 65 13.59 8.29 -9.72
N PRO A 66 13.34 9.48 -10.31
CA PRO A 66 14.41 10.38 -10.73
C PRO A 66 15.19 10.94 -9.54
N VAL A 67 16.49 11.19 -9.76
CA VAL A 67 17.26 12.10 -8.90
C VAL A 67 17.04 13.52 -9.41
N VAL A 68 16.09 14.24 -8.82
CA VAL A 68 15.72 15.58 -9.28
C VAL A 68 16.89 16.56 -9.08
N ALA A 69 17.41 17.08 -10.20
CA ALA A 69 18.52 18.04 -10.28
C ALA A 69 18.05 19.49 -10.56
N GLY A 70 16.76 19.78 -10.36
CA GLY A 70 16.19 21.11 -10.54
C GLY A 70 16.75 22.17 -9.58
N PRO A 71 16.24 23.42 -9.62
CA PRO A 71 16.67 24.48 -8.72
C PRO A 71 16.62 24.04 -7.25
N ILE A 72 17.66 24.36 -6.50
CA ILE A 72 17.77 24.03 -5.08
C ILE A 72 17.39 25.28 -4.27
N PHE A 73 16.44 25.11 -3.37
CA PHE A 73 15.99 26.09 -2.40
C PHE A 73 16.45 25.61 -1.02
N ASP A 74 17.62 26.07 -0.58
CA ASP A 74 18.22 25.63 0.68
C ASP A 74 17.57 26.39 1.85
N VAL A 75 16.84 25.66 2.70
CA VAL A 75 16.03 26.28 3.76
C VAL A 75 16.88 27.06 4.76
N VAL A 76 18.14 26.70 4.97
CA VAL A 76 19.03 27.39 5.92
C VAL A 76 19.72 28.56 5.23
N LYS A 77 20.39 28.29 4.10
CA LYS A 77 21.22 29.29 3.41
C LYS A 77 20.38 30.42 2.80
N ASP A 78 19.25 30.07 2.18
CA ASP A 78 18.47 31.01 1.39
C ASP A 78 17.24 31.55 2.15
N PHE A 79 16.74 30.80 3.14
CA PHE A 79 15.51 31.12 3.89
C PHE A 79 15.68 31.23 5.41
N ALA A 80 16.92 31.08 5.92
CA ALA A 80 17.26 31.26 7.33
C ALA A 80 16.47 30.37 8.31
N ALA A 81 16.15 29.14 7.91
CA ALA A 81 15.62 28.12 8.81
C ALA A 81 16.65 27.76 9.89
N ASP A 82 16.19 27.63 11.12
CA ASP A 82 17.00 27.14 12.23
C ASP A 82 17.13 25.62 12.18
N ALA A 83 18.37 25.16 12.01
CA ALA A 83 18.74 23.75 11.95
C ALA A 83 19.22 23.19 13.30
N SER A 84 19.22 24.00 14.36
CA SER A 84 19.56 23.56 15.73
C SER A 84 18.38 22.93 16.46
N GLY A 85 17.15 23.33 16.11
CA GLY A 85 15.90 22.92 16.76
C GLY A 85 15.48 23.82 17.92
N GLU A 86 16.21 24.91 18.18
CA GLU A 86 15.91 25.86 19.26
C GLU A 86 14.68 26.73 18.95
N THR A 87 14.48 27.09 17.67
CA THR A 87 13.42 27.99 17.19
C THR A 87 12.59 27.35 16.08
N ASP A 88 11.37 27.88 15.86
CA ASP A 88 10.45 27.37 14.83
C ASP A 88 10.98 27.62 13.41
N ALA A 89 11.25 26.54 12.67
CA ALA A 89 11.70 26.56 11.29
C ALA A 89 10.55 26.63 10.27
N SER A 90 9.28 26.57 10.70
CA SER A 90 8.15 26.36 9.80
C SER A 90 7.98 27.46 8.74
N VAL A 91 8.17 28.73 9.12
CA VAL A 91 8.01 29.85 8.18
C VAL A 91 9.07 29.81 7.09
N ALA A 92 10.33 29.55 7.44
CA ALA A 92 11.42 29.45 6.47
C ALA A 92 11.19 28.29 5.49
N ILE A 93 10.80 27.10 6.01
CA ILE A 93 10.56 25.92 5.17
C ILE A 93 9.37 26.14 4.22
N GLN A 94 8.25 26.68 4.72
CA GLN A 94 7.09 26.98 3.87
C GLN A 94 7.41 28.05 2.82
N THR A 95 8.24 29.05 3.14
CA THR A 95 8.67 30.07 2.16
C THR A 95 9.55 29.45 1.08
N ALA A 96 10.42 28.49 1.41
CA ALA A 96 11.20 27.75 0.42
C ALA A 96 10.32 26.90 -0.50
N ILE A 97 9.27 26.26 0.05
CA ILE A 97 8.25 25.55 -0.74
C ILE A 97 7.58 26.52 -1.72
N GLU A 98 7.08 27.65 -1.25
CA GLU A 98 6.40 28.65 -2.08
C GLU A 98 7.31 29.21 -3.19
N ALA A 99 8.60 29.41 -2.88
CA ALA A 99 9.58 29.82 -3.88
C ALA A 99 9.81 28.75 -4.96
N ALA A 100 9.88 27.47 -4.58
CA ALA A 100 9.97 26.35 -5.52
C ALA A 100 8.71 26.25 -6.40
N GLU A 101 7.53 26.42 -5.79
CA GLU A 101 6.25 26.45 -6.53
C GLU A 101 6.21 27.61 -7.54
N ALA A 102 6.67 28.80 -7.15
CA ALA A 102 6.73 29.97 -8.02
C ALA A 102 7.74 29.82 -9.17
N ALA A 103 8.80 29.04 -8.97
CA ALA A 103 9.77 28.69 -10.01
C ALA A 103 9.30 27.58 -10.96
N GLY A 104 8.12 26.99 -10.71
CA GLY A 104 7.56 25.90 -11.51
C GLY A 104 8.06 24.51 -11.12
N GLY A 105 8.79 24.40 -10.00
CA GLY A 105 9.35 23.15 -9.51
C GLY A 105 10.75 23.34 -8.92
N GLY A 106 11.17 22.38 -8.09
CA GLY A 106 12.49 22.40 -7.50
C GLY A 106 12.63 21.49 -6.28
N VAL A 107 13.84 21.51 -5.72
CA VAL A 107 14.20 20.76 -4.52
C VAL A 107 14.26 21.75 -3.36
N VAL A 108 13.35 21.60 -2.41
CA VAL A 108 13.44 22.24 -1.10
C VAL A 108 14.41 21.40 -0.27
N TYR A 109 15.64 21.89 -0.15
CA TYR A 109 16.73 21.16 0.48
C TYR A 109 16.88 21.55 1.94
N LEU A 110 16.86 20.54 2.80
CA LEU A 110 17.12 20.65 4.23
C LEU A 110 18.47 20.01 4.51
N PRO A 111 19.54 20.79 4.80
CA PRO A 111 20.82 20.23 5.20
C PRO A 111 20.71 19.45 6.53
N GLU A 112 21.83 18.89 6.97
CA GLU A 112 21.91 18.20 8.26
C GLU A 112 21.52 19.14 9.41
N GLY A 113 20.66 18.65 10.31
CA GLY A 113 20.12 19.44 11.40
C GLY A 113 18.84 18.88 12.01
N LEU A 114 18.40 19.51 13.10
CA LEU A 114 17.09 19.32 13.72
C LEU A 114 16.24 20.56 13.46
N TYR A 115 15.09 20.37 12.83
CA TYR A 115 14.15 21.44 12.50
C TYR A 115 12.89 21.28 13.35
N ARG A 116 12.73 22.13 14.36
CA ARG A 116 11.49 22.22 15.13
C ARG A 116 10.42 22.90 14.29
N CYS A 117 9.28 22.24 14.08
CA CYS A 117 8.20 22.71 13.24
C CYS A 117 6.92 22.85 14.05
N GLU A 118 6.45 24.07 14.28
CA GLU A 118 5.18 24.36 14.97
C GLU A 118 4.00 24.55 14.00
N LYS A 119 4.23 24.38 12.69
CA LYS A 119 3.19 24.40 11.66
C LYS A 119 3.36 23.24 10.68
N ASN A 120 2.31 23.01 9.92
CA ASN A 120 2.26 22.02 8.85
C ASN A 120 2.62 22.66 7.50
N PHE A 121 3.11 21.83 6.59
CA PHE A 121 3.49 22.23 5.24
C PHE A 121 2.45 21.79 4.22
N THR A 122 2.09 22.69 3.31
CA THR A 122 1.18 22.37 2.18
C THR A 122 1.86 22.66 0.86
N ILE A 123 1.82 21.67 -0.03
CA ILE A 123 2.33 21.70 -1.39
C ILE A 123 1.14 21.52 -2.35
N ARG A 124 0.96 22.46 -3.29
CA ARG A 124 -0.18 22.55 -4.22
C ARG A 124 0.24 22.55 -5.69
N ARG A 125 1.53 22.45 -5.98
CA ARG A 125 2.08 22.35 -7.34
C ARG A 125 2.85 21.04 -7.54
N SER A 126 2.93 20.65 -8.80
CA SER A 126 3.75 19.52 -9.28
C SER A 126 5.24 19.87 -9.23
N HIS A 127 6.11 18.85 -9.36
CA HIS A 127 7.57 19.01 -9.47
C HIS A 127 8.25 19.56 -8.20
N ILE A 128 7.67 19.32 -7.02
CA ILE A 128 8.24 19.75 -5.73
C ILE A 128 8.79 18.56 -4.97
N VAL A 129 10.08 18.62 -4.63
CA VAL A 129 10.76 17.60 -3.83
C VAL A 129 11.21 18.20 -2.52
N ILE A 130 10.80 17.61 -1.40
CA ILE A 130 11.36 17.89 -0.07
C ILE A 130 12.51 16.89 0.17
N ARG A 131 13.75 17.38 0.25
CA ARG A 131 14.95 16.53 0.34
C ARG A 131 15.79 16.88 1.56
N GLY A 132 16.11 15.88 2.38
CA GLY A 132 17.13 16.00 3.42
C GLY A 132 18.52 15.54 2.98
N ALA A 133 19.49 15.65 3.90
CA ALA A 133 20.87 15.18 3.74
C ALA A 133 21.05 13.66 4.01
N GLY A 134 19.98 12.97 4.39
CA GLY A 134 19.96 11.53 4.71
C GLY A 134 19.15 11.23 5.98
N VAL A 135 18.68 9.98 6.08
CA VAL A 135 18.05 9.44 7.29
C VAL A 135 18.97 9.66 8.51
N GLY A 136 18.39 10.19 9.60
CA GLY A 136 19.10 10.53 10.83
C GLY A 136 19.91 11.83 10.80
N LYS A 137 20.30 12.32 9.62
CA LYS A 137 21.04 13.59 9.46
C LYS A 137 20.10 14.79 9.46
N THR A 138 19.06 14.73 8.65
CA THR A 138 18.01 15.75 8.63
C THR A 138 16.82 15.23 9.42
N ARG A 139 16.47 15.91 10.52
CA ARG A 139 15.38 15.53 11.42
C ARG A 139 14.35 16.66 11.49
N LEU A 140 13.09 16.40 11.17
CA LEU A 140 11.99 17.35 11.42
C LEU A 140 11.15 16.86 12.58
N LEU A 141 11.03 17.69 13.62
CA LEU A 141 10.19 17.46 14.78
C LEU A 141 8.96 18.36 14.71
N PHE A 142 7.80 17.78 14.47
CA PHE A 142 6.53 18.53 14.51
C PHE A 142 6.04 18.66 15.95
N ALA A 143 6.15 19.87 16.48
CA ALA A 143 5.90 20.23 17.87
C ALA A 143 4.61 21.07 18.07
N ASP A 144 3.71 21.10 17.07
CA ASP A 144 2.36 21.64 17.28
C ASP A 144 1.52 20.66 18.10
N TYR A 145 1.51 20.88 19.42
CA TYR A 145 0.70 20.08 20.35
C TYR A 145 -0.75 20.57 20.47
N SER A 146 -1.08 21.73 19.88
CA SER A 146 -2.38 22.39 20.04
C SER A 146 -3.44 21.89 19.05
N SER A 147 -3.01 21.45 17.86
CA SER A 147 -3.95 21.08 16.80
C SER A 147 -4.44 19.65 16.92
N SER A 148 -5.77 19.48 16.87
CA SER A 148 -6.41 18.18 16.96
C SER A 148 -6.38 17.42 15.63
N LYS A 149 -6.41 18.07 14.47
CA LYS A 149 -6.41 17.40 13.17
C LYS A 149 -5.37 17.99 12.25
N THR A 150 -4.29 17.26 12.00
CA THR A 150 -3.18 17.75 11.17
C THR A 150 -2.65 16.68 10.23
N VAL A 151 -2.18 17.17 9.08
CA VAL A 151 -1.20 16.47 8.26
C VAL A 151 0.04 17.34 8.27
N ASN A 152 1.19 16.80 8.67
CA ASN A 152 2.39 17.59 8.82
C ASN A 152 3.02 18.02 7.49
N ILE A 153 3.05 17.12 6.50
CA ILE A 153 3.46 17.42 5.11
C ILE A 153 2.33 16.96 4.17
N GLN A 154 1.61 17.91 3.57
CA GLN A 154 0.49 17.62 2.70
C GLN A 154 0.73 18.06 1.25
N PHE A 155 0.65 17.10 0.35
CA PHE A 155 0.62 17.28 -1.10
C PHE A 155 -0.84 17.21 -1.57
N LEU A 156 -1.34 18.28 -2.20
CA LEU A 156 -2.77 18.46 -2.47
C LEU A 156 -3.08 18.90 -3.91
N GLY A 157 -3.65 17.98 -4.68
CA GLY A 157 -4.29 18.23 -5.98
C GLY A 157 -5.62 18.98 -5.89
N ASP A 158 -6.35 19.02 -7.00
CA ASP A 158 -7.64 19.70 -7.15
C ASP A 158 -8.72 18.67 -7.52
N ASP A 159 -9.71 18.52 -6.63
CA ASP A 159 -10.68 17.44 -6.68
C ASP A 159 -11.93 17.73 -7.51
N ALA A 160 -12.02 18.95 -8.05
CA ALA A 160 -13.13 19.38 -8.89
C ALA A 160 -13.29 18.44 -10.11
N VAL A 161 -14.53 18.02 -10.35
CA VAL A 161 -14.94 17.39 -11.60
C VAL A 161 -15.13 18.52 -12.60
N ILE A 162 -14.45 18.45 -13.73
CA ILE A 162 -14.59 19.46 -14.78
C ILE A 162 -15.35 18.94 -16.00
N GLU A 163 -15.36 17.62 -16.21
CA GLU A 163 -16.20 16.96 -17.21
C GLU A 163 -16.68 15.60 -16.69
N GLU A 164 -17.84 15.17 -17.16
CA GLU A 164 -18.45 13.88 -16.82
C GLU A 164 -19.20 13.32 -18.02
N THR A 165 -19.11 12.00 -18.23
CA THR A 165 -19.88 11.28 -19.26
C THR A 165 -20.30 9.92 -18.74
N ALA A 166 -21.47 9.46 -19.13
CA ALA A 166 -21.97 8.14 -18.74
C ALA A 166 -21.33 7.02 -19.56
N LEU A 167 -21.10 5.88 -18.92
CA LEU A 167 -20.81 4.64 -19.64
C LEU A 167 -22.11 4.08 -20.21
N THR A 168 -22.02 3.49 -21.41
CA THR A 168 -23.17 2.98 -22.18
C THR A 168 -23.25 1.46 -22.23
N ALA A 169 -22.24 0.77 -21.69
CA ALA A 169 -22.16 -0.68 -21.68
C ALA A 169 -21.38 -1.17 -20.46
N ASP A 170 -21.66 -2.41 -20.06
CA ASP A 170 -20.87 -3.11 -19.05
C ASP A 170 -19.42 -3.26 -19.52
N VAL A 171 -18.49 -3.23 -18.57
CA VAL A 171 -17.07 -3.40 -18.83
C VAL A 171 -16.58 -4.63 -18.09
N ALA A 172 -16.09 -5.61 -18.82
CA ALA A 172 -15.53 -6.83 -18.24
C ALA A 172 -14.20 -6.55 -17.53
N ASN A 173 -13.85 -7.43 -16.59
CA ASN A 173 -12.51 -7.48 -16.01
C ASN A 173 -11.46 -7.60 -17.14
N TYR A 174 -10.29 -7.01 -16.95
CA TYR A 174 -9.19 -6.85 -17.93
C TYR A 174 -9.44 -5.97 -19.15
N SER A 175 -10.66 -5.50 -19.40
CA SER A 175 -10.88 -4.55 -20.48
C SER A 175 -10.08 -3.27 -20.24
N GLN A 176 -9.57 -2.68 -21.32
CA GLN A 176 -9.00 -1.32 -21.32
C GLN A 176 -9.90 -0.34 -22.08
N VAL A 177 -11.13 -0.74 -22.38
CA VAL A 177 -12.03 0.00 -23.25
C VAL A 177 -13.27 0.39 -22.48
N LEU A 178 -13.61 1.67 -22.56
CA LEU A 178 -14.85 2.25 -22.06
C LEU A 178 -15.68 2.75 -23.25
N LEU A 179 -16.95 2.37 -23.29
CA LEU A 179 -17.92 2.93 -24.24
C LEU A 179 -18.71 4.02 -23.54
N VAL A 180 -18.60 5.26 -24.00
CA VAL A 180 -19.18 6.44 -23.33
C VAL A 180 -20.12 7.20 -24.26
N GLU A 181 -21.11 7.87 -23.67
CA GLU A 181 -22.14 8.62 -24.43
C GLU A 181 -21.52 9.72 -25.28
N ASP A 182 -20.68 10.55 -24.65
CA ASP A 182 -19.95 11.63 -25.32
C ASP A 182 -18.56 11.81 -24.69
N ALA A 183 -17.55 11.92 -25.54
CA ALA A 183 -16.14 12.13 -25.17
C ALA A 183 -15.59 13.45 -25.73
N SER A 184 -16.48 14.37 -26.13
CA SER A 184 -16.11 15.66 -26.74
C SER A 184 -15.32 16.57 -25.79
N GLY A 185 -15.59 16.51 -24.47
CA GLY A 185 -14.88 17.27 -23.43
C GLY A 185 -13.59 16.62 -22.88
N PHE A 186 -13.24 15.45 -23.38
CA PHE A 186 -12.07 14.68 -22.91
C PHE A 186 -10.96 14.71 -23.96
N GLU A 187 -9.71 14.57 -23.53
CA GLU A 187 -8.55 14.48 -24.41
C GLU A 187 -7.60 13.35 -23.99
N VAL A 188 -6.75 12.90 -24.91
CA VAL A 188 -5.69 11.93 -24.61
C VAL A 188 -4.75 12.52 -23.54
N GLY A 189 -4.42 11.71 -22.53
CA GLY A 189 -3.61 12.10 -21.38
C GLY A 189 -4.41 12.57 -20.16
N ASP A 190 -5.71 12.87 -20.31
CA ASP A 190 -6.54 13.31 -19.20
C ASP A 190 -6.55 12.30 -18.04
N ASP A 191 -6.47 12.83 -16.81
CA ASP A 191 -6.72 12.05 -15.60
C ASP A 191 -8.22 11.93 -15.36
N VAL A 192 -8.71 10.68 -15.39
CA VAL A 192 -10.11 10.37 -15.16
C VAL A 192 -10.25 9.43 -13.98
N ASP A 193 -11.35 9.58 -13.25
CA ASP A 193 -11.85 8.49 -12.41
C ASP A 193 -13.10 7.86 -13.01
N VAL A 194 -13.16 6.53 -12.91
CA VAL A 194 -14.31 5.73 -13.30
C VAL A 194 -14.91 5.15 -12.04
N GLY A 195 -16.22 5.34 -11.90
CA GLY A 195 -16.95 4.97 -10.69
C GLY A 195 -18.44 4.87 -10.96
N TRP A 196 -19.18 4.47 -9.93
CA TRP A 196 -20.62 4.25 -10.01
C TRP A 196 -21.28 4.49 -8.66
N VAL A 197 -22.60 4.51 -8.65
CA VAL A 197 -23.41 4.61 -7.43
C VAL A 197 -23.41 3.26 -6.71
N ILE A 198 -23.17 3.25 -5.41
CA ILE A 198 -23.38 2.05 -4.57
C ILE A 198 -24.89 1.83 -4.41
N THR A 199 -25.53 1.24 -5.43
CA THR A 199 -26.97 0.96 -5.48
C THR A 199 -27.34 -0.22 -4.59
N ASP A 200 -28.63 -0.37 -4.29
CA ASP A 200 -29.13 -1.57 -3.59
C ASP A 200 -28.83 -2.85 -4.40
N ARG A 201 -28.87 -2.77 -5.73
CA ARG A 201 -28.48 -3.88 -6.62
C ARG A 201 -27.01 -4.25 -6.44
N PHE A 202 -26.10 -3.27 -6.42
CA PHE A 202 -24.68 -3.52 -6.17
C PHE A 202 -24.50 -4.18 -4.80
N VAL A 203 -25.13 -3.64 -3.75
CA VAL A 203 -25.03 -4.18 -2.39
C VAL A 203 -25.57 -5.63 -2.32
N GLU A 204 -26.72 -5.90 -2.94
CA GLU A 204 -27.34 -7.23 -2.99
C GLU A 204 -26.49 -8.23 -3.76
N ALA A 205 -25.88 -7.82 -4.87
CA ALA A 205 -25.00 -8.67 -5.67
C ALA A 205 -23.79 -9.19 -4.87
N HIS A 206 -23.39 -8.49 -3.80
CA HIS A 206 -22.30 -8.91 -2.91
C HIS A 206 -22.79 -9.56 -1.61
N GLY A 207 -24.10 -9.80 -1.47
CA GLY A 207 -24.67 -10.30 -0.20
C GLY A 207 -24.53 -9.32 0.96
N MET A 208 -24.33 -8.03 0.69
CA MET A 208 -23.97 -7.00 1.67
C MET A 208 -25.15 -6.17 2.16
N THR A 209 -26.39 -6.62 1.95
CA THR A 209 -27.60 -5.95 2.44
C THR A 209 -27.51 -5.68 3.93
N GLY A 210 -27.61 -4.41 4.33
CA GLY A 210 -27.47 -3.98 5.73
C GLY A 210 -26.04 -3.68 6.18
N THR A 211 -25.04 -3.85 5.32
CA THR A 211 -23.67 -3.36 5.47
C THR A 211 -23.39 -2.26 4.43
N TRP A 212 -22.17 -1.70 4.43
CA TRP A 212 -21.73 -0.60 3.54
C TRP A 212 -22.56 0.69 3.62
N LYS A 213 -23.48 0.78 4.59
CA LYS A 213 -24.45 1.87 4.77
C LYS A 213 -23.89 3.29 4.62
N PRO A 214 -22.67 3.63 5.10
CA PRO A 214 -22.09 4.96 4.89
C PRO A 214 -21.92 5.35 3.41
N HIS A 215 -21.92 4.38 2.49
CA HIS A 215 -21.68 4.54 1.06
C HIS A 215 -22.90 4.34 0.17
N ASN A 216 -23.97 3.67 0.65
CA ASN A 216 -25.17 3.40 -0.13
C ASN A 216 -25.76 4.68 -0.75
N GLY A 217 -26.13 4.61 -2.02
CA GLY A 217 -26.68 5.71 -2.80
C GLY A 217 -25.68 6.79 -3.20
N LYS A 218 -24.39 6.63 -2.89
CA LYS A 218 -23.34 7.60 -3.27
C LYS A 218 -22.55 7.07 -4.46
N TRP A 219 -22.21 7.98 -5.37
CA TRP A 219 -21.21 7.71 -6.40
C TRP A 219 -19.82 7.65 -5.77
N LEU A 220 -19.07 6.58 -6.03
CA LEU A 220 -17.70 6.41 -5.55
C LEU A 220 -16.75 6.07 -6.71
N PRO A 221 -15.54 6.64 -6.72
CA PRO A 221 -14.52 6.26 -7.70
C PRO A 221 -13.93 4.90 -7.35
N PHE A 222 -13.73 4.06 -8.36
CA PHE A 222 -13.04 2.78 -8.22
C PHE A 222 -11.69 2.80 -8.93
N PHE A 223 -11.67 3.32 -10.15
CA PHE A 223 -10.49 3.33 -10.99
C PHE A 223 -9.98 4.75 -11.21
N LEU A 224 -8.67 4.95 -11.06
CA LEU A 224 -7.97 6.19 -11.39
C LEU A 224 -7.06 5.92 -12.58
N LEU A 225 -7.39 6.49 -13.74
CA LEU A 225 -6.84 6.09 -15.04
C LEU A 225 -6.34 7.31 -15.82
N ASN A 226 -5.54 7.09 -16.87
CA ASN A 226 -5.35 8.08 -17.92
C ASN A 226 -5.96 7.60 -19.23
N ILE A 227 -6.49 8.55 -20.02
CA ILE A 227 -6.95 8.27 -21.38
C ILE A 227 -5.73 8.05 -22.29
N ARG A 228 -5.69 6.90 -22.96
CA ARG A 228 -4.67 6.53 -23.95
C ARG A 228 -5.10 6.88 -25.37
N SER A 229 -6.36 6.62 -25.73
CA SER A 229 -6.90 6.93 -27.05
C SER A 229 -8.39 7.24 -26.97
N ILE A 230 -8.90 8.00 -27.95
CA ILE A 230 -10.33 8.32 -28.08
C ILE A 230 -10.72 8.18 -29.55
N ASP A 231 -11.72 7.35 -29.82
CA ASP A 231 -12.41 7.28 -31.10
C ASP A 231 -13.81 7.90 -30.94
N ARG A 232 -13.97 9.08 -31.54
CA ARG A 232 -15.24 9.85 -31.57
C ARG A 232 -16.02 9.63 -32.87
N SER A 233 -15.56 8.74 -33.75
CA SER A 233 -16.25 8.42 -35.00
C SER A 233 -17.33 7.36 -34.84
N THR A 234 -17.31 6.63 -33.72
CA THR A 234 -18.31 5.63 -33.36
C THR A 234 -19.41 6.22 -32.46
N THR A 235 -20.57 5.59 -32.39
CA THR A 235 -21.59 5.88 -31.38
C THR A 235 -22.02 4.56 -30.73
N PRO A 236 -21.77 4.36 -29.42
CA PRO A 236 -21.12 5.27 -28.47
C PRO A 236 -19.65 5.57 -28.80
N HIS A 237 -19.11 6.67 -28.26
CA HIS A 237 -17.67 6.97 -28.36
C HIS A 237 -16.87 5.89 -27.62
N ARG A 238 -15.68 5.58 -28.13
CA ARG A 238 -14.79 4.58 -27.54
C ARG A 238 -13.57 5.27 -26.94
N VAL A 239 -13.29 4.99 -25.67
CA VAL A 239 -12.15 5.52 -24.92
C VAL A 239 -11.29 4.36 -24.45
N GLU A 240 -10.00 4.37 -24.76
CA GLU A 240 -9.06 3.39 -24.23
C GLU A 240 -8.24 3.98 -23.09
N VAL A 241 -8.04 3.20 -22.03
CA VAL A 241 -7.34 3.60 -20.81
C VAL A 241 -6.02 2.84 -20.65
N ASP A 242 -5.15 3.34 -19.79
CA ASP A 242 -3.77 2.89 -19.67
C ASP A 242 -3.52 1.72 -18.72
N THR A 243 -4.42 1.46 -17.77
CA THR A 243 -4.42 0.27 -16.90
C THR A 243 -5.69 -0.56 -17.16
N PRO A 244 -5.62 -1.91 -17.21
CA PRO A 244 -6.81 -2.76 -17.28
C PRO A 244 -7.78 -2.54 -16.11
N ILE A 245 -9.08 -2.60 -16.41
CA ILE A 245 -10.16 -2.58 -15.41
C ILE A 245 -10.08 -3.87 -14.58
N ARG A 246 -9.90 -3.74 -13.25
CA ARG A 246 -9.69 -4.88 -12.34
C ARG A 246 -10.95 -5.38 -11.61
N TYR A 247 -12.10 -4.80 -11.94
CA TYR A 247 -13.40 -5.18 -11.37
C TYR A 247 -14.49 -4.91 -12.41
N PRO A 248 -15.44 -5.84 -12.65
CA PRO A 248 -16.47 -5.62 -13.64
C PRO A 248 -17.30 -4.37 -13.33
N ILE A 249 -17.51 -3.54 -14.35
CA ILE A 249 -18.33 -2.34 -14.26
C ILE A 249 -19.71 -2.68 -14.81
N GLN A 250 -20.73 -2.41 -14.00
CA GLN A 250 -22.12 -2.55 -14.39
C GLN A 250 -22.69 -1.17 -14.69
N TYR A 251 -22.92 -0.83 -15.97
CA TYR A 251 -23.24 0.56 -16.34
C TYR A 251 -24.56 1.04 -15.73
N LEU A 252 -25.49 0.11 -15.48
CA LEU A 252 -26.78 0.37 -14.83
C LEU A 252 -26.69 0.84 -13.38
N ASP A 253 -25.52 0.75 -12.72
CA ASP A 253 -25.29 1.41 -11.42
C ASP A 253 -24.97 2.91 -11.55
N GLY A 254 -25.27 3.51 -12.70
CA GLY A 254 -24.94 4.91 -12.99
C GLY A 254 -23.43 5.09 -13.11
N ALA A 255 -22.77 4.18 -13.85
CA ALA A 255 -21.34 4.25 -14.06
C ALA A 255 -20.98 5.44 -14.95
N THR A 256 -20.02 6.25 -14.50
CA THR A 256 -19.56 7.43 -15.24
C THR A 256 -18.05 7.52 -15.25
N MET A 257 -17.52 8.17 -16.28
CA MET A 257 -16.14 8.60 -16.38
C MET A 257 -16.10 10.10 -16.10
N ARG A 258 -15.26 10.52 -15.14
CA ARG A 258 -15.16 11.91 -14.68
C ARG A 258 -13.74 12.43 -14.83
N LYS A 259 -13.58 13.54 -15.53
CA LYS A 259 -12.31 14.26 -15.65
C LYS A 259 -12.07 15.07 -14.39
N ARG A 260 -10.90 14.90 -13.78
CA ARG A 260 -10.48 15.67 -12.61
C ARG A 260 -9.70 16.90 -13.03
N LYS A 261 -9.87 17.98 -12.27
CA LYS A 261 -9.21 19.26 -12.57
C LYS A 261 -7.70 19.16 -12.52
N ARG A 262 -7.13 18.52 -11.49
CA ARG A 262 -5.68 18.35 -11.39
C ARG A 262 -5.28 17.26 -10.40
N PHE A 263 -4.46 16.32 -10.88
CA PHE A 263 -3.55 15.58 -10.03
C PHE A 263 -2.24 16.37 -9.92
N ILE A 264 -1.65 16.48 -8.73
CA ILE A 264 -0.24 16.87 -8.62
C ILE A 264 0.65 15.69 -9.03
N GLU A 265 1.80 15.97 -9.61
CA GLU A 265 2.69 14.93 -10.10
C GLU A 265 4.16 15.28 -9.94
N GLU A 266 5.01 14.26 -10.02
CA GLU A 266 6.47 14.41 -9.94
C GLU A 266 6.92 15.10 -8.64
N CYS A 267 6.18 14.84 -7.56
CA CYS A 267 6.50 15.34 -6.23
C CYS A 267 7.09 14.23 -5.35
N GLY A 268 7.95 14.61 -4.40
CA GLY A 268 8.52 13.63 -3.49
C GLY A 268 8.94 14.15 -2.12
N VAL A 269 9.07 13.22 -1.18
CA VAL A 269 9.74 13.42 0.11
C VAL A 269 10.85 12.39 0.24
N GLU A 270 12.07 12.84 0.49
CA GLU A 270 13.23 11.92 0.48
C GLU A 270 14.35 12.28 1.46
N ASN A 271 15.09 11.26 1.88
CA ASN A 271 16.36 11.36 2.59
C ASN A 271 16.30 12.12 3.92
N LEU A 272 15.31 11.85 4.77
CA LEU A 272 15.14 12.57 6.04
C LEU A 272 14.43 11.72 7.09
N SER A 273 14.41 12.22 8.32
CA SER A 273 13.70 11.62 9.44
C SER A 273 12.61 12.54 9.99
N LEU A 274 11.47 11.96 10.40
CA LEU A 274 10.30 12.70 10.87
C LEU A 274 9.83 12.19 12.24
N ALA A 275 9.38 13.10 13.09
CA ALA A 275 8.74 12.75 14.37
C ALA A 275 7.61 13.73 14.68
N ASN A 276 6.56 13.24 15.34
CA ASN A 276 5.46 14.06 15.82
C ASN A 276 4.78 13.52 17.10
N PRO A 277 5.50 12.89 18.06
CA PRO A 277 4.85 12.36 19.25
C PRO A 277 4.32 13.52 20.11
N MET A 278 3.36 13.24 20.98
CA MET A 278 2.96 14.22 22.00
C MET A 278 3.94 14.19 23.17
N LEU A 279 3.91 15.27 23.97
CA LEU A 279 4.67 15.34 25.21
C LEU A 279 4.22 14.26 26.21
N ALA A 280 5.15 13.75 27.00
CA ALA A 280 4.91 12.81 28.08
C ALA A 280 3.87 13.35 29.07
N GLY A 281 3.01 12.47 29.56
CA GLY A 281 1.96 12.84 30.52
C GLY A 281 0.82 13.68 29.93
N THR A 282 0.82 13.97 28.63
CA THR A 282 -0.37 14.55 27.97
C THR A 282 -1.51 13.53 28.05
N THR A 283 -2.51 13.80 28.89
CA THR A 283 -3.68 12.93 29.07
C THR A 283 -4.71 13.17 27.98
N ASP A 284 -5.29 12.09 27.45
CA ASP A 284 -6.27 12.05 26.35
C ASP A 284 -7.66 12.63 26.68
N ASP A 285 -7.78 13.55 27.66
CA ASP A 285 -9.07 14.07 28.13
C ASP A 285 -9.86 14.87 27.07
N TYR A 286 -9.31 15.05 25.87
CA TYR A 286 -10.03 15.57 24.70
C TYR A 286 -9.80 14.72 23.42
N ALA A 287 -10.62 13.67 23.32
CA ALA A 287 -11.31 13.19 22.12
C ALA A 287 -10.62 12.15 21.20
N GLN A 288 -11.42 11.11 20.90
CA GLN A 288 -11.35 10.25 19.70
C GLN A 288 -11.33 11.04 18.36
N SER A 289 -11.26 12.37 18.40
CA SER A 289 -11.25 13.26 17.24
C SER A 289 -9.86 13.73 16.84
N VAL A 290 -8.83 13.56 17.70
CA VAL A 290 -7.46 13.96 17.35
C VAL A 290 -6.90 12.99 16.32
N ARG A 291 -6.54 13.47 15.12
CA ARG A 291 -5.92 12.67 14.06
C ARG A 291 -4.73 13.41 13.48
N ARG A 292 -3.54 12.81 13.61
CA ARG A 292 -2.29 13.39 13.08
C ARG A 292 -1.65 12.44 12.11
N GLN A 293 -1.16 12.95 10.99
CA GLN A 293 -0.49 12.17 9.96
C GLN A 293 0.80 12.88 9.54
N LEU A 294 1.90 12.14 9.38
CA LEU A 294 3.18 12.74 8.96
C LEU A 294 3.14 13.25 7.53
N ILE A 295 2.87 12.36 6.57
CA ILE A 295 2.91 12.68 5.14
C ILE A 295 1.57 12.29 4.52
N ASN A 296 0.98 13.17 3.74
CA ASN A 296 -0.19 12.83 2.93
C ASN A 296 -0.05 13.28 1.48
N PHE A 297 -0.43 12.40 0.56
CA PHE A 297 -0.67 12.74 -0.83
C PHE A 297 -2.15 12.57 -1.17
N ARG A 298 -2.81 13.65 -1.55
CA ARG A 298 -4.20 13.65 -2.02
C ARG A 298 -4.28 14.11 -3.47
N LEU A 299 -4.88 13.28 -4.33
CA LEU A 299 -4.98 13.54 -5.78
C LEU A 299 -3.61 13.78 -6.38
N ALA A 300 -2.75 12.79 -6.20
CA ALA A 300 -1.39 12.79 -6.71
C ALA A 300 -1.17 11.59 -7.62
N LYS A 301 -0.31 11.77 -8.64
CA LYS A 301 0.11 10.70 -9.54
C LYS A 301 1.62 10.75 -9.76
N ASN A 302 2.27 9.61 -9.99
CA ASN A 302 3.70 9.58 -10.31
C ASN A 302 4.53 10.37 -9.28
N CYS A 303 4.28 10.11 -8.00
CA CYS A 303 5.00 10.71 -6.87
C CYS A 303 5.79 9.65 -6.11
N TRP A 304 6.64 10.08 -5.19
CA TRP A 304 7.38 9.15 -4.35
C TRP A 304 7.57 9.59 -2.91
N VAL A 305 7.80 8.62 -2.03
CA VAL A 305 8.36 8.82 -0.71
C VAL A 305 9.48 7.80 -0.56
N ARG A 306 10.73 8.23 -0.36
CA ARG A 306 11.86 7.29 -0.27
C ARG A 306 12.84 7.63 0.82
N ASP A 307 13.44 6.61 1.42
CA ASP A 307 14.51 6.77 2.41
C ASP A 307 14.08 7.69 3.56
N ILE A 308 12.98 7.31 4.22
CA ILE A 308 12.39 8.01 5.36
C ILE A 308 12.43 7.11 6.59
N ALA A 309 12.84 7.65 7.74
CA ALA A 309 12.67 6.96 9.01
C ALA A 309 11.95 7.83 10.04
N SER A 310 11.06 7.26 10.85
CA SER A 310 10.64 7.95 12.07
C SER A 310 11.75 7.91 13.12
N PHE A 311 11.84 8.91 13.98
CA PHE A 311 12.84 8.94 15.06
C PHE A 311 12.19 9.28 16.41
N LYS A 312 12.83 8.81 17.48
CA LYS A 312 12.48 9.22 18.84
C LYS A 312 13.08 10.59 19.14
N PRO A 313 12.28 11.61 19.50
CA PRO A 313 12.81 12.89 19.94
C PRO A 313 13.61 12.76 21.25
N GLU A 314 14.59 13.64 21.44
CA GLU A 314 15.36 13.76 22.67
C GLU A 314 14.73 14.83 23.57
N GLY A 315 14.79 14.65 24.89
CA GLY A 315 14.22 15.58 25.88
C GLY A 315 13.48 14.85 27.00
N GLU A 316 13.50 15.40 28.22
CA GLU A 316 12.79 14.83 29.37
C GLU A 316 11.26 14.99 29.24
N GLU A 317 10.81 15.88 28.36
CA GLU A 317 9.42 16.12 28.05
C GLU A 317 8.80 15.08 27.10
N PHE A 318 9.60 14.19 26.49
CA PHE A 318 9.13 13.13 25.59
C PHE A 318 9.11 11.77 26.27
N ASP A 319 8.16 10.93 25.88
CA ASP A 319 8.18 9.52 26.27
C ASP A 319 9.33 8.78 25.56
N ALA A 320 10.02 7.90 26.27
CA ALA A 320 11.17 7.16 25.76
C ALA A 320 10.84 6.13 24.67
N LYS A 321 9.56 5.90 24.36
CA LYS A 321 9.07 4.90 23.39
C LYS A 321 8.65 5.50 22.04
N TYR A 322 7.95 6.63 22.01
CA TYR A 322 7.15 7.01 20.84
C TYR A 322 7.91 7.89 19.84
N HIS A 323 7.77 7.57 18.54
CA HIS A 323 8.24 8.44 17.45
C HIS A 323 7.09 9.21 16.81
N LEU A 324 5.91 8.58 16.74
CA LEU A 324 4.73 9.09 16.06
C LEU A 324 3.58 9.21 17.03
N TYR A 325 2.77 10.26 16.87
CA TYR A 325 1.55 10.34 17.66
C TYR A 325 0.48 9.35 17.19
N ASP A 326 0.18 9.31 15.89
CA ASP A 326 -0.97 8.56 15.36
C ASP A 326 -0.66 7.87 14.03
N LYS A 327 -0.65 8.62 12.91
CA LYS A 327 -0.47 8.07 11.56
C LYS A 327 0.83 8.48 10.89
N GLY A 328 1.31 7.60 10.02
CA GLY A 328 2.51 7.77 9.23
C GLY A 328 2.25 8.43 7.87
N ILE A 329 2.44 7.65 6.81
CA ILE A 329 2.26 8.02 5.40
C ILE A 329 0.87 7.59 4.94
N GLY A 330 0.05 8.54 4.48
CA GLY A 330 -1.27 8.29 3.94
C GLY A 330 -1.42 8.73 2.50
N LEU A 331 -2.06 7.93 1.66
CA LEU A 331 -2.40 8.28 0.29
C LEU A 331 -3.92 8.28 0.12
N LEU A 332 -4.47 9.31 -0.53
CA LEU A 332 -5.90 9.48 -0.72
C LEU A 332 -6.23 9.85 -2.17
N ARG A 333 -7.00 9.00 -2.86
CA ARG A 333 -7.40 9.23 -4.26
C ARG A 333 -6.20 9.54 -5.17
N SER A 334 -5.15 8.76 -5.01
CA SER A 334 -3.87 8.92 -5.69
C SER A 334 -3.49 7.64 -6.42
N LYS A 335 -2.65 7.74 -7.46
CA LYS A 335 -2.22 6.58 -8.25
C LYS A 335 -0.73 6.56 -8.55
N ARG A 336 -0.13 5.40 -8.79
CA ARG A 336 1.26 5.29 -9.28
C ARG A 336 2.26 6.03 -8.39
N ILE A 337 2.10 5.86 -7.08
CA ILE A 337 3.05 6.38 -6.09
C ILE A 337 3.93 5.22 -5.66
N THR A 338 5.24 5.44 -5.59
CA THR A 338 6.16 4.50 -4.93
C THR A 338 6.55 5.04 -3.56
N VAL A 339 6.30 4.25 -2.53
CA VAL A 339 6.85 4.46 -1.19
C VAL A 339 7.90 3.39 -0.95
N GLU A 340 9.17 3.76 -0.85
CA GLU A 340 10.25 2.78 -0.73
C GLU A 340 11.25 3.07 0.38
N ASN A 341 11.84 2.00 0.94
CA ASN A 341 12.86 2.10 2.00
C ASN A 341 12.44 3.02 3.17
N CYS A 342 11.18 2.92 3.59
CA CYS A 342 10.65 3.73 4.68
C CYS A 342 10.48 2.88 5.95
N VAL A 343 10.91 3.39 7.11
CA VAL A 343 10.77 2.72 8.41
C VAL A 343 10.00 3.61 9.37
N LEU A 344 8.80 3.19 9.78
CA LEU A 344 7.98 3.89 10.75
C LEU A 344 7.80 3.05 12.01
N GLN A 345 8.00 3.68 13.16
CA GLN A 345 8.03 2.98 14.44
C GLN A 345 7.21 3.70 15.52
N HIS A 346 6.70 2.90 16.45
CA HIS A 346 6.17 3.28 17.76
C HIS A 346 5.15 4.42 17.72
N ALA A 347 3.92 4.08 17.35
CA ALA A 347 2.77 4.98 17.47
C ALA A 347 2.35 5.13 18.93
N GLN A 348 2.07 6.36 19.36
CA GLN A 348 1.52 6.65 20.68
C GLN A 348 0.05 6.24 20.78
N ARG A 349 -0.74 6.53 19.73
CA ARG A 349 -2.15 6.13 19.62
C ARG A 349 -2.27 4.83 18.85
N ARG A 350 -2.78 3.81 19.53
CA ARG A 350 -3.06 2.47 18.95
C ARG A 350 -4.45 1.97 19.29
N ASP A 351 -5.32 2.85 19.77
CA ASP A 351 -6.69 2.57 20.13
C ASP A 351 -7.63 2.51 18.90
N ALA A 352 -8.90 2.16 19.14
CA ALA A 352 -9.92 2.12 18.09
C ALA A 352 -10.27 3.53 17.58
N GLY A 353 -10.97 3.63 16.44
CA GLY A 353 -11.41 4.94 15.90
C GLY A 353 -10.57 5.46 14.74
N GLY A 354 -9.69 4.62 14.19
CA GLY A 354 -8.86 4.93 13.03
C GLY A 354 -7.49 5.48 13.38
N HIS A 355 -6.87 4.96 14.46
CA HIS A 355 -5.57 5.38 14.96
C HIS A 355 -4.47 4.35 14.76
N GLY A 356 -3.22 4.79 14.74
CA GLY A 356 -2.04 3.93 14.73
C GLY A 356 -1.74 3.30 13.38
N TYR A 357 -2.00 4.01 12.28
CA TYR A 357 -1.85 3.51 10.91
C TYR A 357 -0.60 4.10 10.26
N PHE A 358 0.39 3.25 9.94
CA PHE A 358 1.66 3.74 9.39
C PHE A 358 1.62 3.96 7.90
N TYR A 359 1.06 3.02 7.13
CA TYR A 359 0.92 3.11 5.69
C TYR A 359 -0.55 2.93 5.35
N GLU A 360 -1.25 4.04 5.14
CA GLU A 360 -2.71 4.06 4.93
C GLU A 360 -3.04 4.43 3.48
N LEU A 361 -3.82 3.57 2.81
CA LEU A 361 -4.41 3.88 1.51
C LEU A 361 -5.90 4.18 1.64
N THR A 362 -6.39 5.13 0.85
CA THR A 362 -7.82 5.40 0.73
C THR A 362 -8.15 5.73 -0.72
N ALA A 363 -8.94 4.88 -1.39
CA ALA A 363 -9.30 5.01 -2.80
C ALA A 363 -8.08 5.20 -3.74
N CYS A 364 -6.99 4.47 -3.50
CA CYS A 364 -5.75 4.58 -4.28
C CYS A 364 -5.57 3.45 -5.29
N ASN A 365 -4.90 3.73 -6.40
CA ASN A 365 -4.70 2.77 -7.49
C ASN A 365 -3.23 2.57 -7.83
N ASP A 366 -2.82 1.34 -8.10
CA ASP A 366 -1.48 1.04 -8.62
C ASP A 366 -0.35 1.69 -7.76
N VAL A 367 -0.49 1.70 -6.44
CA VAL A 367 0.56 2.15 -5.50
C VAL A 367 1.54 1.02 -5.22
N LEU A 368 2.83 1.32 -5.13
CA LEU A 368 3.86 0.37 -4.70
C LEU A 368 4.43 0.79 -3.34
N PHE A 369 4.29 -0.05 -2.32
CA PHE A 369 5.16 -0.04 -1.15
C PHE A 369 6.28 -1.05 -1.35
N ASN A 370 7.55 -0.64 -1.29
CA ASN A 370 8.70 -1.52 -1.51
C ASN A 370 9.71 -1.39 -0.37
N LYS A 371 10.01 -2.48 0.36
CA LYS A 371 10.94 -2.45 1.50
C LYS A 371 10.54 -1.42 2.57
N CYS A 372 9.24 -1.32 2.82
CA CYS A 372 8.70 -0.51 3.91
C CYS A 372 8.50 -1.34 5.16
N GLU A 373 8.73 -0.74 6.32
CA GLU A 373 8.67 -1.43 7.60
C GLU A 373 7.83 -0.65 8.61
N GLY A 374 6.87 -1.33 9.23
CA GLY A 374 6.10 -0.82 10.35
C GLY A 374 6.34 -1.61 11.63
N ILE A 375 6.80 -0.92 12.69
CA ILE A 375 7.13 -1.52 13.99
C ILE A 375 6.32 -0.87 15.09
N GLY A 376 5.47 -1.63 15.79
CA GLY A 376 4.71 -1.07 16.91
C GLY A 376 3.59 -0.14 16.47
N ALA A 377 2.94 -0.45 15.34
CA ALA A 377 1.72 0.19 14.88
C ALA A 377 0.47 -0.41 15.57
N ARG A 378 -0.71 0.10 15.23
CA ARG A 378 -1.97 -0.66 15.38
C ARG A 378 -2.21 -1.55 14.17
N HIS A 379 -2.09 -0.96 12.98
CA HIS A 379 -2.05 -1.64 11.68
C HIS A 379 -0.88 -1.00 10.91
N ALA A 380 0.17 -1.77 10.62
CA ALA A 380 1.31 -1.21 9.89
C ALA A 380 0.88 -0.78 8.48
N PHE A 381 0.25 -1.69 7.74
CA PHE A 381 -0.33 -1.44 6.42
C PHE A 381 -1.84 -1.58 6.48
N THR A 382 -2.56 -0.61 5.94
CA THR A 382 -4.03 -0.67 5.92
C THR A 382 -4.67 0.04 4.73
N THR A 383 -5.78 -0.49 4.22
CA THR A 383 -6.68 0.22 3.30
C THR A 383 -7.95 0.66 4.03
N ASN A 384 -8.26 1.96 4.02
CA ASN A 384 -9.27 2.54 4.89
C ASN A 384 -10.38 3.34 4.16
N TRP A 385 -11.53 3.46 4.85
CA TRP A 385 -12.80 4.19 4.64
C TRP A 385 -13.50 4.16 3.27
N TYR A 386 -12.84 3.89 2.15
CA TYR A 386 -13.44 3.98 0.81
C TYR A 386 -13.21 2.74 -0.03
N PHE A 387 -14.14 2.53 -0.97
CA PHE A 387 -13.93 1.70 -2.15
C PHE A 387 -12.81 2.29 -3.03
N GLY A 388 -12.38 1.54 -4.04
CA GLY A 388 -11.42 2.03 -5.03
C GLY A 388 -9.96 1.96 -4.58
N ASN A 389 -9.63 1.10 -3.61
CA ASN A 389 -8.26 0.65 -3.43
C ASN A 389 -8.00 -0.50 -4.42
N VAL A 390 -7.28 -0.25 -5.52
CA VAL A 390 -7.20 -1.18 -6.66
C VAL A 390 -5.76 -1.37 -7.14
N GLY A 391 -5.29 -2.60 -7.34
CA GLY A 391 -3.98 -2.84 -7.98
C GLY A 391 -2.76 -2.46 -7.12
N ASN A 392 -2.93 -2.29 -5.82
CA ASN A 392 -1.84 -1.84 -4.93
C ASN A 392 -0.92 -3.01 -4.55
N VAL A 393 0.38 -2.76 -4.51
CA VAL A 393 1.42 -3.76 -4.25
C VAL A 393 2.20 -3.41 -2.99
N TYR A 394 2.38 -4.40 -2.13
CA TYR A 394 3.26 -4.39 -0.98
C TYR A 394 4.36 -5.41 -1.24
N LEU A 395 5.58 -4.94 -1.49
CA LEU A 395 6.71 -5.75 -1.95
C LEU A 395 7.81 -5.72 -0.90
N ARG A 396 8.13 -6.89 -0.33
CA ARG A 396 9.18 -7.00 0.70
C ARG A 396 8.97 -6.07 1.89
N CYS A 397 7.70 -5.87 2.26
CA CYS A 397 7.35 -5.09 3.44
C CYS A 397 7.46 -5.94 4.70
N VAL A 398 7.69 -5.28 5.84
CA VAL A 398 7.78 -5.90 7.16
C VAL A 398 6.74 -5.29 8.10
N SER A 399 5.96 -6.13 8.75
CA SER A 399 4.94 -5.74 9.75
C SER A 399 5.18 -6.50 11.05
N ARG A 400 5.53 -5.78 12.12
CA ARG A 400 5.87 -6.38 13.42
C ARG A 400 5.44 -5.52 14.61
N ASP A 401 5.28 -6.18 15.75
CA ASP A 401 4.89 -5.60 17.03
C ASP A 401 3.55 -4.83 16.98
N GLY A 402 2.70 -5.12 16.00
CA GLY A 402 1.36 -4.56 15.87
C GLY A 402 0.46 -4.95 17.04
N THR A 403 -0.18 -3.98 17.68
CA THR A 403 -1.11 -4.23 18.81
C THR A 403 -2.39 -3.40 18.69
N LEU A 404 -3.55 -4.01 18.93
CA LEU A 404 -4.85 -3.33 18.92
C LEU A 404 -5.08 -2.40 20.11
N SER A 405 -4.32 -2.58 21.19
CA SER A 405 -4.12 -1.61 22.27
C SER A 405 -2.97 -2.05 23.16
N ASP A 406 -2.40 -1.09 23.90
CA ASP A 406 -1.26 -1.31 24.80
C ASP A 406 -1.60 -2.17 26.03
N TRP A 407 -2.89 -2.33 26.35
CA TRP A 407 -3.33 -3.01 27.58
C TRP A 407 -3.70 -4.48 27.41
N ASN A 408 -3.99 -4.95 26.19
CA ASN A 408 -4.50 -6.30 25.97
C ASN A 408 -3.58 -7.20 25.15
N ASN A 409 -2.46 -6.69 24.61
CA ASN A 409 -1.54 -7.43 23.73
C ASN A 409 -2.24 -8.19 22.59
N ASN A 410 -3.44 -7.76 22.20
CA ASN A 410 -4.13 -8.37 21.07
C ASN A 410 -3.39 -7.97 19.80
N LEU A 411 -3.07 -8.97 18.99
CA LEU A 411 -2.37 -8.82 17.73
C LEU A 411 -3.07 -7.77 16.85
N GLY A 412 -2.32 -6.77 16.42
CA GLY A 412 -2.73 -5.73 15.48
C GLY A 412 -2.14 -5.99 14.09
N PRO A 413 -2.65 -6.98 13.34
CA PRO A 413 -2.15 -7.30 12.01
C PRO A 413 -2.37 -6.14 11.04
N SER A 414 -1.61 -6.11 9.96
CA SER A 414 -1.98 -5.32 8.78
C SER A 414 -3.32 -5.80 8.20
N ASP A 415 -4.05 -4.94 7.47
CA ASP A 415 -5.37 -5.34 6.99
C ASP A 415 -5.90 -4.61 5.74
N PHE A 416 -6.91 -5.21 5.13
CA PHE A 416 -7.86 -4.47 4.32
C PHE A 416 -9.01 -4.08 5.26
N HIS A 417 -9.06 -2.82 5.71
CA HIS A 417 -9.91 -2.40 6.83
C HIS A 417 -11.37 -2.14 6.43
N HIS A 418 -11.58 -1.51 5.26
CA HIS A 418 -12.90 -1.14 4.73
C HIS A 418 -13.14 -1.66 3.31
N SER A 419 -14.40 -1.56 2.89
CA SER A 419 -14.94 -2.00 1.61
C SER A 419 -14.43 -1.15 0.45
N LEU A 420 -14.01 -1.69 -0.68
CA LEU A 420 -13.59 -3.06 -1.00
C LEU A 420 -12.23 -2.88 -1.68
N ALA A 421 -11.16 -3.43 -1.10
CA ALA A 421 -9.86 -3.50 -1.75
C ALA A 421 -9.90 -4.58 -2.83
N ILE A 422 -9.48 -4.24 -4.05
CA ILE A 422 -9.58 -5.10 -5.22
C ILE A 422 -8.19 -5.32 -5.75
N ALA A 423 -7.85 -6.57 -6.08
CA ALA A 423 -6.59 -6.89 -6.74
C ALA A 423 -5.39 -6.23 -6.05
N SER A 424 -5.24 -6.41 -4.73
CA SER A 424 -4.03 -5.99 -4.03
C SER A 424 -3.06 -7.17 -3.93
N LEU A 425 -1.77 -6.92 -3.99
CA LEU A 425 -0.72 -7.95 -3.92
C LEU A 425 0.18 -7.69 -2.71
N VAL A 426 0.25 -8.65 -1.80
CA VAL A 426 1.23 -8.73 -0.72
C VAL A 426 2.27 -9.76 -1.15
N ASP A 427 3.45 -9.30 -1.54
CA ASP A 427 4.47 -10.10 -2.24
C ASP A 427 5.80 -10.09 -1.47
N SER A 428 6.27 -11.28 -1.12
CA SER A 428 7.57 -11.48 -0.48
C SER A 428 7.73 -10.71 0.84
N CYS A 429 6.62 -10.49 1.57
CA CYS A 429 6.58 -9.74 2.82
C CYS A 429 6.86 -10.63 4.04
N THR A 430 7.37 -10.01 5.11
CA THR A 430 7.48 -10.62 6.45
C THR A 430 6.35 -10.11 7.35
N LEU A 431 5.48 -11.02 7.80
CA LEU A 431 4.21 -10.74 8.46
C LEU A 431 4.22 -11.26 9.91
N ASP A 432 5.05 -10.70 10.77
CA ASP A 432 5.20 -11.17 12.16
C ASP A 432 3.97 -10.85 13.03
N ASP A 433 3.22 -9.81 12.70
CA ASP A 433 1.92 -9.53 13.30
C ASP A 433 0.72 -10.02 12.47
N GLY A 434 0.95 -10.50 11.25
CA GLY A 434 -0.06 -11.06 10.36
C GLY A 434 -0.75 -10.07 9.41
N TRP A 435 -1.70 -10.58 8.62
CA TRP A 435 -2.52 -9.79 7.70
C TRP A 435 -3.96 -10.30 7.62
N GLN A 436 -4.92 -9.39 7.45
CA GLN A 436 -6.34 -9.76 7.38
C GLN A 436 -7.08 -9.22 6.15
N ALA A 437 -7.81 -10.11 5.49
CA ALA A 437 -8.75 -9.86 4.41
C ALA A 437 -10.06 -10.59 4.76
N MET A 438 -11.09 -9.91 5.26
CA MET A 438 -12.21 -10.59 5.93
C MET A 438 -13.57 -9.94 5.63
N ASN A 439 -14.66 -10.68 5.83
CA ASN A 439 -15.99 -10.07 5.95
C ASN A 439 -16.21 -9.54 7.36
N ARG A 440 -16.10 -8.22 7.53
CA ARG A 440 -16.26 -7.52 8.81
C ARG A 440 -17.72 -7.32 9.21
N GLY A 441 -18.68 -7.61 8.34
CA GLY A 441 -20.11 -7.42 8.60
C GLY A 441 -20.42 -6.02 9.13
N ALA A 442 -21.05 -5.95 10.31
CA ALA A 442 -21.42 -4.69 10.98
C ALA A 442 -20.25 -3.97 11.69
N MET A 443 -19.05 -4.57 11.78
CA MET A 443 -17.90 -3.96 12.44
C MET A 443 -17.35 -2.78 11.63
N SER A 444 -16.58 -1.90 12.29
CA SER A 444 -16.02 -0.68 11.69
C SER A 444 -17.09 0.18 10.97
N GLY A 445 -18.30 0.28 11.54
CA GLY A 445 -19.39 1.04 10.93
C GLY A 445 -20.09 0.34 9.75
N GLY A 446 -19.92 -0.97 9.60
CA GLY A 446 -20.52 -1.76 8.53
C GLY A 446 -19.59 -1.98 7.35
N ALA A 447 -18.32 -2.30 7.58
CA ALA A 447 -17.32 -2.48 6.54
C ALA A 447 -17.58 -3.68 5.60
N GLY A 448 -18.43 -4.66 5.98
CA GLY A 448 -18.77 -5.81 5.13
C GLY A 448 -17.52 -6.53 4.58
N HIS A 449 -17.59 -7.01 3.33
CA HIS A 449 -16.39 -7.52 2.64
C HIS A 449 -15.36 -6.42 2.46
N THR A 450 -14.12 -6.70 2.86
CA THR A 450 -13.03 -5.72 2.77
C THR A 450 -12.06 -5.96 1.63
N ALA A 451 -11.96 -7.17 1.09
CA ALA A 451 -11.10 -7.47 -0.04
C ALA A 451 -11.72 -8.49 -1.01
N THR A 452 -11.26 -8.43 -2.26
CA THR A 452 -11.55 -9.39 -3.33
C THR A 452 -10.34 -9.48 -4.27
N GLU A 453 -10.12 -10.67 -4.84
CA GLU A 453 -9.10 -10.97 -5.85
C GLU A 453 -7.68 -10.54 -5.44
N SER A 454 -7.43 -10.43 -4.14
CA SER A 454 -6.15 -10.02 -3.58
C SER A 454 -5.29 -11.25 -3.26
N VAL A 455 -3.98 -11.07 -3.44
CA VAL A 455 -2.99 -12.14 -3.47
C VAL A 455 -1.99 -11.96 -2.34
N PHE A 456 -1.75 -13.03 -1.59
CA PHE A 456 -0.56 -13.19 -0.75
C PHE A 456 0.38 -14.14 -1.48
N TRP A 457 1.54 -13.63 -1.89
CA TRP A 457 2.53 -14.36 -2.68
C TRP A 457 3.84 -14.46 -1.92
N ASN A 458 4.30 -15.69 -1.66
CA ASN A 458 5.61 -15.97 -1.07
C ASN A 458 5.88 -15.21 0.25
N CYS A 459 4.86 -15.01 1.08
CA CYS A 459 5.01 -14.33 2.36
C CYS A 459 5.57 -15.27 3.44
N ASP A 460 6.34 -14.69 4.35
CA ASP A 460 6.95 -15.35 5.51
C ASP A 460 6.61 -14.60 6.82
N GLY A 461 7.05 -15.10 7.96
CA GLY A 461 6.88 -14.49 9.28
C GLY A 461 6.26 -15.44 10.29
N GLU A 462 5.99 -14.93 11.50
CA GLU A 462 5.44 -15.70 12.62
C GLU A 462 3.97 -15.38 12.96
N GLY A 463 3.36 -14.44 12.24
CA GLY A 463 2.00 -13.98 12.48
C GLY A 463 0.92 -14.86 11.86
N VAL A 464 -0.27 -14.26 11.71
CA VAL A 464 -1.45 -14.94 11.16
C VAL A 464 -1.99 -14.26 9.91
N VAL A 465 -2.14 -15.01 8.82
CA VAL A 465 -2.86 -14.58 7.62
C VAL A 465 -4.29 -15.11 7.68
N ARG A 466 -5.27 -14.21 7.74
CA ARG A 466 -6.71 -14.53 7.71
C ARG A 466 -7.29 -14.04 6.39
N SER A 467 -7.82 -14.96 5.60
CA SER A 467 -8.38 -14.64 4.29
C SER A 467 -9.76 -15.25 4.13
N ALA A 468 -10.75 -14.37 3.96
CA ALA A 468 -12.15 -14.65 3.70
C ALA A 468 -12.65 -13.55 2.75
N GLN A 469 -12.09 -13.54 1.55
CA GLN A 469 -12.35 -12.52 0.55
C GLN A 469 -13.71 -12.73 -0.12
N TYR A 470 -14.28 -11.66 -0.69
CA TYR A 470 -15.45 -11.80 -1.55
C TYR A 470 -15.03 -12.44 -2.88
N GLY A 471 -15.73 -13.50 -3.31
CA GLY A 471 -15.35 -14.25 -4.50
C GLY A 471 -14.08 -15.07 -4.26
N TRP A 472 -12.99 -14.75 -4.96
CA TRP A 472 -11.71 -15.44 -4.79
C TRP A 472 -10.67 -14.54 -4.13
N GLY A 473 -9.93 -15.08 -3.17
CA GLY A 473 -8.61 -14.64 -2.75
C GLY A 473 -7.55 -15.72 -3.00
N TYR A 474 -6.27 -15.35 -2.99
CA TYR A 474 -5.18 -16.26 -3.36
C TYR A 474 -4.04 -16.20 -2.34
N LEU A 475 -3.64 -17.36 -1.81
CA LEU A 475 -2.55 -17.52 -0.85
C LEU A 475 -1.57 -18.56 -1.39
N ILE A 476 -0.47 -18.10 -1.98
CA ILE A 476 0.42 -18.94 -2.79
C ILE A 476 1.83 -18.85 -2.20
N GLY A 477 2.40 -20.01 -1.84
CA GLY A 477 3.79 -20.09 -1.37
C GLY A 477 4.05 -19.56 0.04
N LEU A 478 3.02 -19.40 0.89
CA LEU A 478 3.22 -18.91 2.26
C LEU A 478 4.03 -19.91 3.09
N SER A 479 5.01 -19.41 3.85
CA SER A 479 5.88 -20.18 4.77
C SER A 479 5.12 -20.92 5.86
N ASP A 480 5.60 -22.11 6.25
CA ASP A 480 4.96 -22.94 7.29
C ASP A 480 4.95 -22.29 8.68
N SER A 481 5.82 -21.30 8.94
CA SER A 481 5.82 -20.55 10.20
C SER A 481 4.62 -19.62 10.35
N LEU A 482 4.01 -19.18 9.24
CA LEU A 482 2.78 -18.38 9.28
C LEU A 482 1.58 -19.25 9.59
N GLU A 483 0.76 -18.82 10.55
CA GLU A 483 -0.59 -19.37 10.70
C GLU A 483 -1.45 -18.90 9.53
N VAL A 484 -2.13 -19.82 8.84
CA VAL A 484 -3.01 -19.49 7.71
C VAL A 484 -4.42 -19.98 7.98
N MET A 485 -5.37 -19.05 7.94
CA MET A 485 -6.80 -19.31 8.08
C MET A 485 -7.54 -18.83 6.82
N ALA A 486 -7.72 -19.75 5.87
CA ALA A 486 -8.45 -19.52 4.62
C ALA A 486 -9.76 -20.35 4.53
N LYS A 487 -10.04 -21.20 5.51
CA LYS A 487 -11.18 -22.12 5.52
C LYS A 487 -11.67 -22.40 6.93
N VAL A 488 -13.00 -22.49 7.10
CA VAL A 488 -13.65 -22.86 8.36
C VAL A 488 -14.81 -23.83 8.14
N ASN A 489 -15.27 -24.47 9.21
CA ASN A 489 -16.50 -25.28 9.18
C ASN A 489 -17.73 -24.41 9.49
N LEU A 490 -18.37 -23.88 8.44
CA LEU A 490 -19.58 -23.06 8.57
C LEU A 490 -20.84 -23.85 8.92
N GLN A 491 -20.81 -25.18 8.87
CA GLN A 491 -22.00 -26.02 9.12
C GLN A 491 -22.27 -26.28 10.60
N LYS A 492 -21.38 -25.86 11.50
CA LYS A 492 -21.59 -26.07 12.94
C LYS A 492 -22.59 -25.05 13.52
N PRO A 493 -23.42 -25.44 14.49
CA PRO A 493 -24.54 -24.61 14.96
C PRO A 493 -24.13 -23.32 15.70
N ASN A 494 -22.92 -23.29 16.26
CA ASN A 494 -22.43 -22.16 17.07
C ASN A 494 -21.09 -21.66 16.52
N LEU A 495 -21.13 -20.80 15.49
CA LEU A 495 -19.95 -20.11 14.97
C LEU A 495 -19.41 -19.13 16.02
N ASN A 496 -18.09 -19.16 16.26
CA ASN A 496 -17.42 -18.18 17.09
C ASN A 496 -17.29 -16.83 16.35
N TRP A 497 -16.76 -15.81 17.03
CA TRP A 497 -16.64 -14.47 16.44
C TRP A 497 -15.82 -14.43 15.14
N LEU A 498 -14.75 -15.22 15.06
CA LEU A 498 -13.87 -15.25 13.90
C LEU A 498 -14.51 -15.99 12.72
N GLU A 499 -15.16 -17.12 12.97
CA GLU A 499 -15.83 -17.91 11.93
C GLU A 499 -17.02 -17.18 11.30
N LYS A 500 -17.69 -16.30 12.05
CA LYS A 500 -18.73 -15.43 11.50
C LYS A 500 -18.22 -14.50 10.39
N GLN A 501 -16.91 -14.24 10.32
CA GLN A 501 -16.29 -13.39 9.30
C GLN A 501 -16.02 -14.13 7.99
N PHE A 502 -16.29 -15.43 7.93
CA PHE A 502 -16.24 -16.27 6.73
C PHE A 502 -17.64 -16.50 6.12
N VAL A 503 -18.70 -15.96 6.73
CA VAL A 503 -20.06 -16.11 6.21
C VAL A 503 -20.23 -15.21 4.98
N GLY A 504 -20.73 -15.78 3.88
CA GLY A 504 -20.96 -15.06 2.62
C GLY A 504 -19.69 -14.80 1.81
N THR A 505 -18.58 -15.44 2.17
CA THR A 505 -17.28 -15.34 1.49
C THR A 505 -16.99 -16.59 0.67
N GLU A 506 -18.00 -17.39 0.33
CA GLU A 506 -17.82 -18.56 -0.53
C GLU A 506 -17.54 -18.14 -1.98
N PRO A 507 -16.65 -18.87 -2.71
CA PRO A 507 -15.85 -20.01 -2.26
C PRO A 507 -14.72 -19.61 -1.31
N PHE A 508 -14.23 -20.56 -0.52
CA PHE A 508 -13.02 -20.31 0.29
C PHE A 508 -11.82 -20.01 -0.59
N ASP A 509 -10.98 -19.08 -0.12
CA ASP A 509 -9.81 -18.61 -0.83
C ASP A 509 -8.85 -19.74 -1.21
N PHE A 510 -8.23 -19.60 -2.38
CA PHE A 510 -7.31 -20.58 -2.94
C PHE A 510 -6.00 -20.59 -2.15
N VAL A 511 -5.55 -21.78 -1.76
CA VAL A 511 -4.28 -21.98 -1.06
C VAL A 511 -3.42 -22.97 -1.84
N GLU A 512 -2.18 -22.60 -2.14
CA GLU A 512 -1.25 -23.42 -2.91
C GLU A 512 0.17 -23.33 -2.34
N GLY A 513 0.89 -24.46 -2.35
CA GLY A 513 2.32 -24.47 -2.06
C GLY A 513 2.74 -24.00 -0.67
N ARG A 514 1.87 -24.19 0.33
CA ARG A 514 2.20 -23.97 1.76
C ARG A 514 3.50 -24.70 2.13
N GLY A 515 4.40 -23.98 2.81
CA GLY A 515 5.71 -24.51 3.22
C GLY A 515 6.72 -24.65 2.07
N ARG A 516 6.37 -24.22 0.86
CA ARG A 516 7.21 -24.38 -0.35
C ARG A 516 7.58 -23.05 -1.00
N GLY A 517 7.41 -21.92 -0.30
CA GLY A 517 7.73 -20.58 -0.81
C GLY A 517 9.16 -20.41 -1.29
N GLU A 518 10.13 -20.97 -0.56
CA GLU A 518 11.56 -20.97 -0.93
C GLU A 518 11.82 -21.55 -2.34
N PHE A 519 10.96 -22.45 -2.80
CA PHE A 519 11.08 -23.12 -4.11
C PHE A 519 10.09 -22.59 -5.16
N LEU A 520 9.30 -21.57 -4.84
CA LEU A 520 8.33 -20.99 -5.76
C LEU A 520 9.04 -20.15 -6.84
N GLU A 521 8.71 -20.40 -8.10
CA GLU A 521 9.16 -19.60 -9.22
C GLU A 521 7.98 -18.94 -9.93
N PRO A 522 7.95 -17.59 -10.04
CA PRO A 522 8.95 -16.64 -9.53
C PRO A 522 8.85 -16.42 -8.01
N GLN A 523 9.95 -15.96 -7.40
CA GLN A 523 9.95 -15.56 -5.99
C GLN A 523 9.06 -14.32 -5.74
N SER A 524 9.02 -13.37 -6.68
CA SER A 524 8.09 -12.24 -6.69
C SER A 524 7.20 -12.29 -7.93
N LEU A 525 5.89 -12.25 -7.71
CA LEU A 525 4.90 -12.15 -8.78
C LEU A 525 4.96 -10.78 -9.46
N TYR A 526 5.06 -9.70 -8.68
CA TYR A 526 5.14 -8.34 -9.20
C TYR A 526 6.32 -8.16 -10.15
N GLU A 527 7.52 -8.58 -9.73
CA GLU A 527 8.73 -8.39 -10.52
C GLU A 527 8.73 -9.24 -11.80
N ALA A 528 8.16 -10.45 -11.73
CA ALA A 528 8.01 -11.30 -12.91
C ALA A 528 7.03 -10.69 -13.93
N GLN A 529 5.86 -10.22 -13.48
CA GLN A 529 4.90 -9.54 -14.35
C GLN A 529 5.45 -8.25 -14.93
N LEU A 530 6.17 -7.46 -14.13
CA LEU A 530 6.84 -6.24 -14.60
C LEU A 530 7.85 -6.53 -15.69
N LYS A 531 8.69 -7.57 -15.50
CA LYS A 531 9.63 -8.01 -16.51
C LYS A 531 8.94 -8.41 -17.81
N LEU A 532 7.83 -9.17 -17.73
CA LEU A 532 7.06 -9.58 -18.90
C LEU A 532 6.52 -8.34 -19.66
N ARG A 533 5.78 -7.46 -18.99
CA ARG A 533 5.17 -6.28 -19.62
C ARG A 533 6.19 -5.33 -20.24
N LEU A 534 7.34 -5.11 -19.60
CA LEU A 534 8.40 -4.24 -20.14
C LEU A 534 9.14 -4.89 -21.33
N SER A 535 9.22 -6.22 -21.37
CA SER A 535 9.81 -6.94 -22.52
C SER A 535 8.94 -6.88 -23.77
N GLU A 536 7.63 -6.95 -23.63
CA GLU A 536 6.67 -6.82 -24.74
C GLU A 536 6.73 -5.42 -25.37
N ARG A 537 6.82 -4.37 -24.54
CA ARG A 537 7.00 -2.99 -25.00
C ARG A 537 8.29 -2.74 -25.79
N SER A 538 9.32 -3.55 -25.58
CA SER A 538 10.60 -3.40 -26.30
C SER A 538 10.55 -4.04 -27.69
N SER A 539 9.47 -4.78 -28.00
CA SER A 539 9.27 -5.49 -29.27
C SER A 539 8.28 -4.78 -30.22
N GLU A 540 7.60 -3.74 -29.74
CA GLU A 540 6.79 -2.78 -30.51
C GLU A 540 7.64 -1.55 -30.87
#